data_AF-R9AVZ4-F1
#
_entry.id   AF-R9AVZ4-F1
#
_cell.length_a   1.000
_cell.length_b   1.000
_cell.length_c   1.000
_cell.angle_alpha   90.00
_cell.angle_beta   90.00
_cell.angle_gamma   90.00
#
_symmetry.space_group_name_H-M   'P 1'
#
loop_
_entity.id
_entity.type
_entity.pdbx_description
1 polymer ?
#
loop_
_entity_poly.entity_id
_entity_poly.type
_entity_poly.pdbx_seq_one_letter_code
_entity_poly.pdbx_strand_id
1 'polypeptide(L)'
;MSRYVVIPRMRVQNANMQSNGLLLGGVPVFAANMFAHHLARQLGTQEQGIIYIHHDQQRLGGQAYGRFTPAQRRGAVFIGKKDYSSKNKYALSLQPTASCHLEFSLVIKFSSSRISPEKLTNILKRSRFAGGQIIDFLDITTHAENELETALKKIKTGFAILDRQDLLVEYQQRRQINRVQAFTQLLALKADALRAFFNDPNLSWISATNLGYALLEPLTDQRAGIRQAQDQETTAHAYAEPLTGIVQYFSLGEILRKNTEAEDDTWHNLQKLLWIYHWPQDDIFRLKQNCINA
;
A
#
# COMPACT_ATOMS: atom_id res chain seq x y z
N MET A 1 -10.53 18.70 16.19
CA MET A 1 -9.09 18.42 16.43
C MET A 1 -8.82 17.02 15.95
N SER A 2 -7.77 16.84 15.16
CA SER A 2 -7.42 15.55 14.59
C SER A 2 -6.91 14.57 15.66
N ARG A 3 -7.01 13.27 15.38
CA ARG A 3 -6.48 12.21 16.25
C ARG A 3 -5.83 11.11 15.44
N TYR A 4 -4.83 10.47 16.03
CA TYR A 4 -4.27 9.23 15.51
C TYR A 4 -5.04 8.04 16.08
N VAL A 5 -5.37 7.10 15.21
CA VAL A 5 -5.93 5.81 15.57
C VAL A 5 -4.92 4.74 15.19
N VAL A 6 -4.55 3.91 16.15
CA VAL A 6 -3.62 2.80 15.94
C VAL A 6 -4.41 1.50 15.93
N ILE A 7 -4.25 0.74 14.84
CA ILE A 7 -4.80 -0.61 14.66
C ILE A 7 -3.59 -1.55 14.61
N PRO A 8 -3.19 -2.16 15.74
CA PRO A 8 -1.99 -2.96 15.77
C PRO A 8 -2.24 -4.38 15.22
N ARG A 9 -1.24 -4.94 14.53
CA ARG A 9 -1.14 -6.38 14.18
C ARG A 9 -2.39 -6.93 13.50
N MET A 10 -2.92 -6.19 12.54
CA MET A 10 -3.99 -6.67 11.68
C MET A 10 -3.52 -7.86 10.85
N ARG A 11 -4.19 -9.01 11.03
CA ARG A 11 -3.95 -10.23 10.29
C ARG A 11 -5.00 -10.35 9.20
N VAL A 12 -4.53 -10.47 7.96
CA VAL A 12 -5.38 -10.57 6.78
C VAL A 12 -5.10 -11.87 6.06
N GLN A 13 -6.14 -12.68 5.92
CA GLN A 13 -6.07 -13.91 5.16
C GLN A 13 -6.40 -13.63 3.69
N ASN A 14 -5.68 -14.31 2.80
CA ASN A 14 -6.00 -14.33 1.36
C ASN A 14 -6.00 -12.96 0.67
N ALA A 15 -5.17 -12.01 1.15
CA ALA A 15 -4.98 -10.72 0.51
C ALA A 15 -4.41 -10.86 -0.91
N ASN A 16 -4.78 -9.95 -1.81
CA ASN A 16 -4.24 -9.90 -3.15
C ASN A 16 -2.74 -9.53 -3.10
N MET A 17 -1.91 -10.40 -3.65
CA MET A 17 -0.46 -10.17 -3.74
C MET A 17 -0.08 -9.51 -5.06
N GLN A 18 -0.95 -9.52 -6.07
CA GLN A 18 -0.70 -8.83 -7.33
C GLN A 18 -1.04 -7.35 -7.19
N SER A 19 -0.02 -6.51 -7.03
CA SER A 19 -0.18 -5.07 -6.80
C SER A 19 -0.56 -4.31 -8.07
N ASN A 20 -0.08 -4.75 -9.23
CA ASN A 20 -0.51 -4.30 -10.54
C ASN A 20 -0.16 -5.34 -11.64
N GLY A 21 -0.32 -4.98 -12.92
CA GLY A 21 -0.03 -5.87 -14.05
C GLY A 21 1.45 -6.27 -14.21
N LEU A 22 2.37 -5.54 -13.59
CA LEU A 22 3.82 -5.73 -13.71
C LEU A 22 4.44 -6.34 -12.44
N LEU A 23 3.79 -6.19 -11.28
CA LEU A 23 4.36 -6.53 -9.98
C LEU A 23 3.56 -7.60 -9.23
N LEU A 24 4.32 -8.61 -8.80
CA LEU A 24 3.88 -9.61 -7.84
C LEU A 24 4.53 -9.34 -6.49
N GLY A 25 3.73 -8.95 -5.50
CA GLY A 25 4.17 -8.55 -4.17
C GLY A 25 4.21 -7.03 -4.00
N GLY A 26 5.14 -6.58 -3.17
CA GLY A 26 5.20 -5.20 -2.69
C GLY A 26 4.22 -4.95 -1.55
N VAL A 27 4.47 -3.88 -0.80
CA VAL A 27 3.62 -3.49 0.32
C VAL A 27 2.34 -2.80 -0.17
N PRO A 28 1.14 -3.20 0.27
CA PRO A 28 -0.13 -2.70 -0.26
C PRO A 28 -0.53 -1.31 0.28
N VAL A 29 0.35 -0.30 0.14
CA VAL A 29 0.16 1.06 0.69
C VAL A 29 -1.01 1.78 0.02
N PHE A 30 -1.21 1.61 -1.29
CA PHE A 30 -2.37 2.16 -1.99
C PHE A 30 -3.68 1.58 -1.45
N ALA A 31 -3.73 0.25 -1.27
CA ALA A 31 -4.89 -0.39 -0.66
C ALA A 31 -5.11 0.08 0.78
N ALA A 32 -4.04 0.33 1.54
CA ALA A 32 -4.14 0.85 2.89
C ALA A 32 -4.69 2.29 2.96
N ASN A 33 -4.31 3.16 2.04
CA ASN A 33 -4.88 4.51 1.93
C ASN A 33 -6.38 4.44 1.61
N MET A 34 -6.75 3.66 0.59
CA MET A 34 -8.17 3.51 0.22
C MET A 34 -8.98 2.78 1.30
N PHE A 35 -8.34 1.91 2.07
CA PHE A 35 -8.95 1.28 3.24
C PHE A 35 -9.22 2.31 4.35
N ALA A 36 -8.26 3.20 4.65
CA ALA A 36 -8.48 4.29 5.59
C ALA A 36 -9.59 5.24 5.13
N HIS A 37 -9.66 5.54 3.84
CA HIS A 37 -10.76 6.29 3.23
C HIS A 37 -12.12 5.60 3.44
N HIS A 38 -12.19 4.29 3.20
CA HIS A 38 -13.38 3.51 3.49
C HIS A 38 -13.80 3.59 4.96
N LEU A 39 -12.86 3.43 5.89
CA LEU A 39 -13.11 3.54 7.33
C LEU A 39 -13.61 4.94 7.71
N ALA A 40 -13.00 6.00 7.16
CA ALA A 40 -13.40 7.38 7.40
C ALA A 40 -14.87 7.61 7.00
N ARG A 41 -15.26 7.14 5.80
CA ARG A 41 -16.65 7.19 5.32
C ARG A 41 -17.62 6.47 6.23
N GLN A 42 -17.27 5.28 6.72
CA GLN A 42 -18.12 4.51 7.65
C GLN A 42 -18.25 5.17 9.04
N LEU A 43 -17.24 5.95 9.42
CA LEU A 43 -17.22 6.71 10.67
C LEU A 43 -17.87 8.10 10.55
N GLY A 44 -18.09 8.61 9.33
CA GLY A 44 -18.60 9.97 9.09
C GLY A 44 -17.53 11.04 9.36
N THR A 45 -16.27 10.74 9.05
CA THR A 45 -15.12 11.64 9.21
C THR A 45 -14.29 11.66 7.93
N GLN A 46 -13.21 12.44 7.91
CA GLN A 46 -12.16 12.36 6.89
C GLN A 46 -10.87 11.82 7.49
N GLU A 47 -10.17 11.01 6.73
CA GLU A 47 -8.77 10.66 6.94
C GLU A 47 -7.86 11.74 6.37
N GLN A 48 -6.72 11.95 7.02
CA GLN A 48 -5.69 12.93 6.64
C GLN A 48 -4.37 12.25 6.27
N GLY A 49 -4.35 10.92 6.25
CA GLY A 49 -3.18 10.12 5.91
C GLY A 49 -3.03 8.88 6.79
N ILE A 50 -2.11 8.01 6.39
CA ILE A 50 -1.80 6.77 7.09
C ILE A 50 -0.30 6.58 7.31
N ILE A 51 0.04 5.76 8.31
CA ILE A 51 1.36 5.14 8.41
C ILE A 51 1.15 3.64 8.37
N TYR A 52 1.79 2.98 7.41
CA TYR A 52 1.76 1.53 7.26
C TYR A 52 3.03 0.93 7.87
N ILE A 53 2.87 0.03 8.84
CA ILE A 53 3.97 -0.73 9.43
C ILE A 53 3.82 -2.19 9.04
N HIS A 54 4.73 -2.69 8.22
CA HIS A 54 4.78 -4.07 7.79
C HIS A 54 5.37 -4.98 8.89
N HIS A 55 4.72 -6.10 9.19
CA HIS A 55 5.28 -7.12 10.09
C HIS A 55 5.68 -8.38 9.33
N ASP A 56 4.76 -8.94 8.54
CA ASP A 56 5.00 -10.19 7.83
C ASP A 56 4.13 -10.35 6.57
N GLN A 57 4.62 -11.19 5.65
CA GLN A 57 3.89 -11.63 4.48
C GLN A 57 4.21 -13.09 4.15
N GLN A 58 3.22 -13.96 4.33
CA GLN A 58 3.28 -15.35 3.90
C GLN A 58 2.65 -15.49 2.51
N ARG A 59 3.48 -15.80 1.50
CA ARG A 59 3.01 -15.99 0.12
C ARG A 59 2.32 -17.34 -0.02
N LEU A 60 1.16 -17.37 -0.67
CA LEU A 60 0.42 -18.62 -0.91
C LEU A 60 0.83 -19.20 -2.26
N GLY A 61 1.64 -20.24 -2.20
CA GLY A 61 2.17 -20.93 -3.37
C GLY A 61 3.28 -21.89 -2.98
N GLY A 62 3.83 -22.56 -3.98
CA GLY A 62 5.00 -23.43 -3.83
C GLY A 62 6.23 -22.81 -4.49
N GLN A 63 7.38 -23.46 -4.30
CA GLN A 63 8.53 -23.27 -5.16
C GLN A 63 8.68 -24.49 -6.08
N ALA A 64 8.84 -24.25 -7.37
CA ALA A 64 9.16 -25.27 -8.36
C ALA A 64 10.29 -24.73 -9.24
N TYR A 65 11.37 -25.51 -9.40
CA TYR A 65 12.54 -25.14 -10.22
C TYR A 65 13.13 -23.76 -9.88
N GLY A 66 13.21 -23.44 -8.58
CA GLY A 66 13.71 -22.15 -8.10
C GLY A 66 12.80 -20.94 -8.38
N ARG A 67 11.57 -21.18 -8.86
CA ARG A 67 10.57 -20.14 -9.14
C ARG A 67 9.38 -20.29 -8.21
N PHE A 68 8.85 -19.16 -7.75
CA PHE A 68 7.61 -19.15 -6.99
C PHE A 68 6.41 -19.40 -7.92
N THR A 69 5.57 -20.36 -7.55
CA THR A 69 4.35 -20.71 -8.27
C THR A 69 3.16 -20.40 -7.36
N PRO A 70 2.36 -19.35 -7.66
CA PRO A 70 1.19 -19.00 -6.87
C PRO A 70 0.18 -20.15 -6.80
N ALA A 71 -0.46 -20.30 -5.63
CA ALA A 71 -1.58 -21.22 -5.48
C ALA A 71 -2.76 -20.76 -6.35
N GLN A 72 -3.20 -21.63 -7.26
CA GLN A 72 -4.33 -21.36 -8.14
C GLN A 72 -5.65 -21.60 -7.41
N ARG A 73 -6.60 -20.68 -7.57
CA ARG A 73 -7.97 -20.89 -7.12
C ARG A 73 -8.81 -21.43 -8.27
N ARG A 74 -9.76 -22.30 -7.98
CA ARG A 74 -10.79 -22.66 -8.96
C ARG A 74 -11.60 -21.40 -9.30
N GLY A 75 -11.95 -21.26 -10.58
CA GLY A 75 -12.61 -20.08 -11.15
C GLY A 75 -13.97 -19.74 -10.52
N ALA A 76 -14.54 -18.63 -10.96
CA ALA A 76 -15.76 -18.01 -10.41
C ALA A 76 -16.93 -19.00 -10.18
N VAL A 77 -17.74 -18.71 -9.14
CA VAL A 77 -18.91 -19.51 -8.75
C VAL A 77 -20.13 -19.22 -9.64
N PHE A 78 -20.14 -18.07 -10.34
CA PHE A 78 -21.17 -17.68 -11.29
C PHE A 78 -20.66 -17.92 -12.72
N ILE A 79 -20.97 -19.09 -13.26
CA ILE A 79 -20.54 -19.53 -14.59
C ILE A 79 -21.75 -19.93 -15.44
N GLY A 80 -21.73 -19.57 -16.71
CA GLY A 80 -22.64 -20.05 -17.74
C GLY A 80 -21.99 -21.13 -18.62
N LYS A 81 -22.81 -21.77 -19.46
CA LYS A 81 -22.34 -22.79 -20.42
C LYS A 81 -21.26 -22.28 -21.38
N LYS A 82 -21.17 -20.95 -21.57
CA LYS A 82 -20.20 -20.28 -22.45
C LYS A 82 -18.84 -20.00 -21.80
N ASP A 83 -18.70 -20.18 -20.48
CA ASP A 83 -17.46 -19.87 -19.74
C ASP A 83 -16.49 -21.07 -19.65
N TYR A 84 -16.91 -22.23 -20.15
CA TYR A 84 -16.06 -23.41 -20.25
C TYR A 84 -15.04 -23.26 -21.38
N SER A 85 -13.85 -23.82 -21.16
CA SER A 85 -12.79 -23.91 -22.16
C SER A 85 -13.33 -24.51 -23.46
N SER A 86 -13.01 -23.87 -24.59
CA SER A 86 -13.39 -24.31 -25.93
C SER A 86 -12.95 -25.74 -26.24
N LYS A 87 -11.91 -26.24 -25.55
CA LYS A 87 -11.39 -27.60 -25.70
C LYS A 87 -11.88 -28.58 -24.63
N ASN A 88 -12.47 -28.10 -23.53
CA ASN A 88 -12.99 -28.97 -22.47
C ASN A 88 -14.20 -28.33 -21.77
N LYS A 89 -15.39 -28.86 -22.08
CA LYS A 89 -16.69 -28.46 -21.51
C LYS A 89 -16.83 -28.67 -19.99
N TYR A 90 -15.82 -29.24 -19.33
CA TYR A 90 -15.74 -29.45 -17.89
C TYR A 90 -14.64 -28.62 -17.22
N ALA A 91 -13.78 -27.95 -18.01
CA ALA A 91 -12.70 -27.12 -17.48
C ALA A 91 -13.04 -25.64 -17.64
N LEU A 92 -13.06 -24.91 -16.53
CA LEU A 92 -13.12 -23.45 -16.56
C LEU A 92 -11.77 -22.87 -16.98
N SER A 93 -11.80 -21.69 -17.57
CA SER A 93 -10.60 -20.88 -17.75
C SER A 93 -9.92 -20.65 -16.40
N LEU A 94 -8.65 -21.03 -16.29
CA LEU A 94 -7.85 -20.74 -15.11
C LEU A 94 -7.67 -19.22 -15.00
N GLN A 95 -8.00 -18.66 -13.85
CA GLN A 95 -7.69 -17.27 -13.53
C GLN A 95 -6.43 -17.26 -12.67
N PRO A 96 -5.26 -16.86 -13.21
CA PRO A 96 -4.06 -16.78 -12.42
C PRO A 96 -4.26 -15.74 -11.32
N THR A 97 -4.33 -16.21 -10.07
CA THR A 97 -4.40 -15.35 -8.90
C THR A 97 -3.17 -15.55 -8.04
N ALA A 98 -2.69 -14.49 -7.43
CA ALA A 98 -1.65 -14.56 -6.42
C ALA A 98 -2.14 -13.95 -5.12
N SER A 99 -1.99 -14.69 -4.03
CA SER A 99 -2.46 -14.27 -2.72
C SER A 99 -1.41 -14.48 -1.65
N CYS A 100 -1.57 -13.76 -0.55
CA CYS A 100 -0.74 -13.88 0.64
C CYS A 100 -1.59 -13.81 1.92
N HIS A 101 -1.02 -14.24 3.04
CA HIS A 101 -1.44 -13.80 4.35
C HIS A 101 -0.55 -12.62 4.76
N LEU A 102 -1.15 -11.58 5.31
CA LEU A 102 -0.46 -10.35 5.70
C LEU A 102 -0.62 -10.12 7.19
N GLU A 103 0.43 -9.61 7.81
CA GLU A 103 0.37 -9.02 9.13
C GLU A 103 0.97 -7.61 9.07
N PHE A 104 0.21 -6.61 9.48
CA PHE A 104 0.65 -5.22 9.50
C PHE A 104 -0.06 -4.42 10.59
N SER A 105 0.54 -3.31 11.03
CA SER A 105 -0.16 -2.30 11.82
C SER A 105 -0.46 -1.10 10.95
N LEU A 106 -1.58 -0.45 11.23
CA LEU A 106 -2.02 0.76 10.53
C LEU A 106 -2.24 1.88 11.54
N VAL A 107 -1.60 3.02 11.31
CA VAL A 107 -1.94 4.27 12.00
C VAL A 107 -2.70 5.13 11.02
N ILE A 108 -3.83 5.70 11.43
CA ILE A 108 -4.65 6.58 10.59
C ILE A 108 -4.82 7.90 11.32
N LYS A 109 -4.56 9.01 10.63
CA LYS A 109 -4.92 10.35 11.12
C LYS A 109 -6.34 10.66 10.68
N PHE A 110 -7.26 10.86 11.62
CA PHE A 110 -8.63 11.32 11.31
C PHE A 110 -8.80 12.79 11.72
N SER A 111 -9.61 13.53 10.98
CA SER A 111 -9.94 14.93 11.28
C SER A 111 -10.84 15.10 12.52
N SER A 112 -11.59 14.06 12.89
CA SER A 112 -12.49 14.06 14.05
C SER A 112 -11.77 13.73 15.36
N SER A 113 -12.17 14.43 16.43
CA SER A 113 -11.69 14.18 17.79
C SER A 113 -12.41 13.03 18.50
N ARG A 114 -13.56 12.57 17.96
CA ARG A 114 -14.40 11.54 18.58
C ARG A 114 -14.45 10.30 17.68
N ILE A 115 -13.42 9.47 17.76
CA ILE A 115 -13.42 8.15 17.13
C ILE A 115 -13.73 7.09 18.18
N SER A 116 -14.86 6.40 18.05
CA SER A 116 -15.22 5.28 18.93
C SER A 116 -14.42 4.02 18.53
N PRO A 117 -13.55 3.49 19.42
CA PRO A 117 -12.82 2.24 19.15
C PRO A 117 -13.77 1.06 18.91
N GLU A 118 -14.89 0.98 19.63
CA GLU A 118 -15.88 -0.08 19.48
C GLU A 118 -16.54 -0.09 18.10
N LYS A 119 -16.98 1.09 17.63
CA LYS A 119 -17.55 1.23 16.28
C LYS A 119 -16.52 0.84 15.22
N LEU A 120 -15.26 1.26 15.38
CA LEU A 120 -14.20 0.89 14.46
C LEU A 120 -13.92 -0.62 14.48
N THR A 121 -13.86 -1.25 15.64
CA THR A 121 -13.73 -2.71 15.78
C THR A 121 -14.82 -3.45 15.02
N ASN A 122 -16.08 -3.02 15.14
CA ASN A 122 -17.20 -3.62 14.42
C ASN A 122 -17.09 -3.44 12.90
N ILE A 123 -16.60 -2.28 12.44
CA ILE A 123 -16.33 -2.03 11.02
C ILE A 123 -15.20 -2.95 10.52
N LEU A 124 -14.09 -3.07 11.26
CA LEU A 124 -12.95 -3.89 10.85
C LEU A 124 -13.33 -5.37 10.71
N LYS A 125 -14.10 -5.92 11.65
CA LYS A 125 -14.55 -7.33 11.62
C LYS A 125 -15.35 -7.70 10.36
N ARG A 126 -16.04 -6.73 9.73
CA ARG A 126 -16.81 -6.93 8.50
C ARG A 126 -16.10 -6.47 7.24
N SER A 127 -14.91 -5.89 7.37
CA SER A 127 -14.20 -5.28 6.26
C SER A 127 -13.23 -6.26 5.60
N ARG A 128 -12.80 -5.90 4.38
CA ARG A 128 -11.74 -6.60 3.66
C ARG A 128 -10.58 -5.65 3.40
N PHE A 129 -9.37 -6.18 3.44
CA PHE A 129 -8.16 -5.44 3.12
C PHE A 129 -7.46 -6.08 1.92
N ALA A 130 -7.19 -5.29 0.88
CA ALA A 130 -6.63 -5.76 -0.38
C ALA A 130 -7.37 -7.02 -0.93
N GLY A 131 -8.70 -7.06 -0.78
CA GLY A 131 -9.54 -8.20 -1.18
C GLY A 131 -9.53 -9.41 -0.21
N GLY A 132 -8.61 -9.45 0.76
CA GLY A 132 -8.52 -10.47 1.80
C GLY A 132 -9.43 -10.19 3.01
N GLN A 133 -9.69 -11.23 3.80
CA GLN A 133 -10.49 -11.13 5.02
C GLN A 133 -9.62 -10.74 6.21
N ILE A 134 -10.05 -9.74 6.98
CA ILE A 134 -9.42 -9.43 8.27
C ILE A 134 -9.90 -10.48 9.27
N ILE A 135 -8.96 -11.24 9.82
CA ILE A 135 -9.27 -12.35 10.74
C ILE A 135 -9.01 -11.99 12.20
N ASP A 136 -8.08 -11.07 12.45
CA ASP A 136 -7.66 -10.70 13.80
C ASP A 136 -6.92 -9.35 13.82
N PHE A 137 -6.91 -8.67 14.97
CA PHE A 137 -6.15 -7.46 15.26
C PHE A 137 -6.14 -7.20 16.77
N LEU A 138 -5.12 -6.48 17.26
CA LEU A 138 -5.01 -6.11 18.67
C LEU A 138 -5.85 -4.88 19.01
N ASP A 139 -5.93 -4.56 20.31
CA ASP A 139 -6.71 -3.46 20.83
C ASP A 139 -6.39 -2.12 20.16
N ILE A 140 -7.46 -1.48 19.67
CA ILE A 140 -7.40 -0.18 19.01
C ILE A 140 -7.20 0.90 20.05
N THR A 141 -6.23 1.79 19.80
CA THR A 141 -5.96 2.94 20.67
C THR A 141 -6.09 4.25 19.90
N THR A 142 -6.49 5.31 20.61
CA THR A 142 -6.59 6.67 20.02
C THR A 142 -5.64 7.61 20.76
N HIS A 143 -4.98 8.49 20.02
CA HIS A 143 -3.97 9.41 20.53
C HIS A 143 -4.26 10.81 19.98
N ALA A 144 -3.91 11.84 20.72
CA ALA A 144 -4.01 13.21 20.25
C ALA A 144 -3.03 13.48 19.09
N GLU A 145 -3.24 14.57 18.35
CA GLU A 145 -2.42 14.94 17.19
C GLU A 145 -0.94 15.20 17.52
N ASN A 146 -0.63 15.60 18.75
CA ASN A 146 0.75 15.77 19.23
C ASN A 146 1.36 14.48 19.81
N GLU A 147 0.64 13.36 19.83
CA GLU A 147 1.06 12.10 20.46
C GLU A 147 1.44 11.01 19.43
N LEU A 148 1.93 11.40 18.24
CA LEU A 148 2.28 10.46 17.17
C LEU A 148 3.37 9.46 17.61
N GLU A 149 4.37 9.90 18.35
CA GLU A 149 5.43 9.02 18.86
C GLU A 149 4.86 7.96 19.81
N THR A 150 3.98 8.37 20.73
CA THR A 150 3.28 7.46 21.65
C THR A 150 2.42 6.46 20.88
N ALA A 151 1.74 6.92 19.82
CA ALA A 151 0.95 6.06 18.94
C ALA A 151 1.82 4.98 18.27
N LEU A 152 2.98 5.36 17.72
CA LEU A 152 3.91 4.43 17.07
C LEU A 152 4.59 3.47 18.07
N LYS A 153 4.93 3.94 19.28
CA LYS A 153 5.50 3.11 20.36
C LYS A 153 4.59 1.94 20.76
N LYS A 154 3.27 2.03 20.56
CA LYS A 154 2.34 0.91 20.79
C LYS A 154 2.54 -0.28 19.84
N ILE A 155 3.10 -0.05 18.65
CA ILE A 155 3.33 -1.10 17.64
C ILE A 155 4.60 -1.92 17.96
N LYS A 156 5.58 -1.29 18.62
CA LYS A 156 6.88 -1.84 19.05
C LYS A 156 7.86 -2.20 17.92
N THR A 157 7.48 -3.10 17.01
CA THR A 157 8.38 -3.64 15.97
C THR A 157 7.73 -3.61 14.60
N GLY A 158 8.51 -3.90 13.55
CA GLY A 158 8.06 -3.88 12.16
C GLY A 158 8.80 -2.85 11.31
N PHE A 159 8.40 -2.75 10.04
CA PHE A 159 9.04 -1.89 9.06
C PHE A 159 8.08 -0.81 8.57
N ALA A 160 8.43 0.45 8.81
CA ALA A 160 7.77 1.58 8.16
C ALA A 160 8.13 1.58 6.68
N ILE A 161 7.18 2.01 5.85
CA ILE A 161 7.41 2.11 4.41
C ILE A 161 7.74 3.55 4.04
N LEU A 162 8.90 3.72 3.43
CA LEU A 162 9.40 5.01 2.95
C LEU A 162 9.27 5.09 1.43
N ASP A 163 8.76 6.21 0.92
CA ASP A 163 8.86 6.57 -0.50
C ASP A 163 10.31 6.86 -0.83
N ARG A 164 10.86 6.20 -1.87
CA ARG A 164 12.23 6.41 -2.33
C ARG A 164 12.30 6.87 -3.78
N GLN A 165 11.38 7.77 -4.18
CA GLN A 165 11.47 8.45 -5.47
C GLN A 165 12.81 9.19 -5.65
N ASP A 166 13.39 9.72 -4.57
CA ASP A 166 14.73 10.34 -4.51
C ASP A 166 15.80 9.42 -5.12
N LEU A 167 15.91 8.18 -4.64
CA LEU A 167 16.90 7.21 -5.12
C LEU A 167 16.74 6.92 -6.61
N LEU A 168 15.50 6.84 -7.09
CA LEU A 168 15.22 6.58 -8.48
C LEU A 168 15.64 7.76 -9.38
N VAL A 169 15.37 8.99 -8.95
CA VAL A 169 15.79 10.21 -9.66
C VAL A 169 17.31 10.31 -9.69
N GLU A 170 17.96 10.13 -8.54
CA GLU A 170 19.40 10.23 -8.41
C GLU A 170 20.13 9.14 -9.21
N TYR A 171 19.67 7.88 -9.13
CA TYR A 171 20.24 6.78 -9.92
C TYR A 171 20.14 7.06 -11.42
N GLN A 172 18.97 7.53 -11.88
CA GLN A 172 18.75 7.91 -13.27
C GLN A 172 19.75 8.98 -13.73
N GLN A 173 19.93 10.03 -12.93
CA GLN A 173 20.83 11.14 -13.25
C GLN A 173 22.31 10.70 -13.25
N ARG A 174 22.76 9.98 -12.22
CA ARG A 174 24.15 9.52 -12.12
C ARG A 174 24.52 8.54 -13.24
N ARG A 175 23.57 7.70 -13.69
CA ARG A 175 23.79 6.72 -14.75
C ARG A 175 23.47 7.24 -16.16
N GLN A 176 22.81 8.39 -16.28
CA GLN A 176 22.39 8.96 -17.58
C GLN A 176 21.54 7.98 -18.41
N ILE A 177 20.58 7.33 -17.76
CA ILE A 177 19.68 6.32 -18.37
C ILE A 177 18.22 6.77 -18.28
N ASN A 178 17.31 6.05 -18.96
CA ASN A 178 15.88 6.35 -18.85
C ASN A 178 15.28 5.84 -17.52
N ARG A 179 14.10 6.36 -17.14
CA ARG A 179 13.43 6.05 -15.86
C ARG A 179 13.13 4.56 -15.66
N VAL A 180 12.72 3.86 -16.71
CA VAL A 180 12.38 2.43 -16.66
C VAL A 180 13.64 1.58 -16.48
N GLN A 181 14.74 1.94 -17.16
CA GLN A 181 16.04 1.32 -16.96
C GLN A 181 16.55 1.56 -15.53
N ALA A 182 16.47 2.79 -15.03
CA ALA A 182 16.85 3.11 -13.65
C ALA A 182 16.05 2.29 -12.65
N PHE A 183 14.72 2.20 -12.84
CA PHE A 183 13.82 1.43 -11.99
C PHE A 183 14.19 -0.07 -11.93
N THR A 184 14.39 -0.69 -13.10
CA THR A 184 14.72 -2.13 -13.17
C THR A 184 16.11 -2.43 -12.64
N GLN A 185 17.11 -1.60 -12.96
CA GLN A 185 18.48 -1.78 -12.47
C GLN A 185 18.57 -1.57 -10.96
N LEU A 186 17.91 -0.55 -10.41
CA LEU A 186 17.92 -0.26 -8.98
C LEU A 186 17.32 -1.43 -8.17
N LEU A 187 16.21 -2.02 -8.62
CA LEU A 187 15.60 -3.19 -7.98
C LEU A 187 16.43 -4.47 -8.10
N ALA A 188 17.36 -4.53 -9.06
CA ALA A 188 18.28 -5.66 -9.23
C ALA A 188 19.50 -5.58 -8.30
N LEU A 189 19.78 -4.42 -7.71
CA LEU A 189 20.94 -4.25 -6.83
C LEU A 189 20.73 -4.93 -5.47
N LYS A 190 21.77 -5.61 -5.00
CA LYS A 190 21.84 -6.11 -3.62
C LYS A 190 22.18 -4.97 -2.66
N ALA A 191 21.95 -5.20 -1.37
CA ALA A 191 22.16 -4.20 -0.31
C ALA A 191 23.55 -3.55 -0.36
N ASP A 192 24.63 -4.32 -0.50
CA ASP A 192 26.00 -3.76 -0.50
C ASP A 192 26.25 -2.84 -1.70
N ALA A 193 25.74 -3.20 -2.88
CA ALA A 193 25.85 -2.38 -4.07
C ALA A 193 25.02 -1.09 -3.96
N LEU A 194 23.83 -1.16 -3.34
CA LEU A 194 23.02 0.02 -3.04
C LEU A 194 23.76 0.97 -2.10
N ARG A 195 24.27 0.46 -0.98
CA ARG A 195 25.01 1.24 0.01
C ARG A 195 26.23 1.92 -0.59
N ALA A 196 27.02 1.18 -1.39
CA ALA A 196 28.20 1.72 -2.05
C ALA A 196 27.85 2.79 -3.09
N PHE A 197 26.76 2.60 -3.86
CA PHE A 197 26.39 3.55 -4.92
C PHE A 197 25.91 4.89 -4.37
N PHE A 198 25.11 4.87 -3.31
CA PHE A 198 24.55 6.09 -2.70
C PHE A 198 25.35 6.60 -1.50
N ASN A 199 26.37 5.86 -1.06
CA ASN A 199 27.14 6.15 0.14
C ASN A 199 26.27 6.29 1.42
N ASP A 200 25.21 5.48 1.52
CA ASP A 200 24.33 5.45 2.70
C ASP A 200 24.32 4.03 3.30
N PRO A 201 24.90 3.82 4.50
CA PRO A 201 24.98 2.51 5.14
C PRO A 201 23.61 1.97 5.59
N ASN A 202 22.60 2.84 5.75
CA ASN A 202 21.27 2.45 6.19
C ASN A 202 20.38 1.97 5.03
N LEU A 203 20.83 2.15 3.78
CA LEU A 203 20.13 1.61 2.61
C LEU A 203 20.09 0.09 2.65
N SER A 204 18.88 -0.42 2.70
CA SER A 204 18.59 -1.84 2.63
C SER A 204 17.12 -2.05 2.28
N TRP A 205 16.81 -3.21 1.72
CA TRP A 205 15.45 -3.67 1.48
C TRP A 205 14.57 -2.69 0.69
N ILE A 206 15.05 -2.36 -0.50
CA ILE A 206 14.27 -1.63 -1.50
C ILE A 206 13.30 -2.60 -2.19
N SER A 207 12.10 -2.12 -2.48
CA SER A 207 11.08 -2.84 -3.21
C SER A 207 10.32 -1.88 -4.12
N ALA A 208 9.31 -2.41 -4.80
CA ALA A 208 8.39 -1.62 -5.59
C ALA A 208 6.94 -1.92 -5.21
N THR A 209 6.08 -0.92 -5.39
CA THR A 209 4.65 -1.08 -5.17
C THR A 209 3.86 -0.10 -6.04
N ASN A 210 2.56 -0.34 -6.17
CA ASN A 210 1.65 0.60 -6.81
C ASN A 210 1.46 1.82 -5.91
N LEU A 211 1.84 2.99 -6.40
CA LEU A 211 1.68 4.26 -5.69
C LEU A 211 0.57 5.11 -6.28
N GLY A 212 0.01 4.78 -7.43
CA GLY A 212 -1.03 5.62 -8.04
C GLY A 212 -1.55 5.06 -9.34
N TYR A 213 -2.22 5.95 -10.07
CA TYR A 213 -2.74 5.73 -11.41
C TYR A 213 -2.59 6.99 -12.24
N ALA A 214 -2.26 6.83 -13.52
CA ALA A 214 -2.33 7.89 -14.53
C ALA A 214 -3.53 7.60 -15.44
N LEU A 215 -4.36 8.60 -15.66
CA LEU A 215 -5.51 8.49 -16.56
C LEU A 215 -5.01 8.35 -18.00
N LEU A 216 -5.65 7.46 -18.75
CA LEU A 216 -5.41 7.26 -20.18
C LEU A 216 -6.32 8.13 -21.06
N GLU A 217 -7.33 8.74 -20.44
CA GLU A 217 -8.35 9.54 -21.09
C GLU A 217 -8.87 10.61 -20.12
N PRO A 218 -9.43 11.72 -20.64
CA PRO A 218 -10.13 12.69 -19.80
C PRO A 218 -11.29 12.05 -19.03
N LEU A 219 -11.58 12.59 -17.85
CA LEU A 219 -12.74 12.21 -17.05
C LEU A 219 -14.03 12.47 -17.85
N THR A 220 -14.94 11.49 -17.86
CA THR A 220 -16.24 11.60 -18.52
C THR A 220 -17.36 11.00 -17.66
N ASP A 221 -18.51 11.67 -17.65
CA ASP A 221 -19.78 11.22 -17.04
C ASP A 221 -20.66 10.42 -18.03
N GLN A 222 -20.23 10.29 -19.29
CA GLN A 222 -21.01 9.63 -20.36
C GLN A 222 -20.95 8.10 -20.30
N ARG A 223 -20.20 7.52 -19.34
CA ARG A 223 -20.00 6.07 -19.22
C ARG A 223 -21.03 5.47 -18.26
N ALA A 224 -21.89 4.58 -18.76
CA ALA A 224 -22.83 3.83 -17.95
C ALA A 224 -22.23 2.52 -17.38
N GLY A 225 -22.84 1.99 -16.31
CA GLY A 225 -22.47 0.68 -15.74
C GLY A 225 -21.22 0.72 -14.87
N ILE A 226 -20.89 1.88 -14.30
CA ILE A 226 -19.71 2.06 -13.45
C ILE A 226 -19.93 1.31 -12.14
N ARG A 227 -19.06 0.33 -11.86
CA ARG A 227 -19.14 -0.47 -10.65
C ARG A 227 -18.95 0.41 -9.41
N GLN A 228 -19.87 0.29 -8.45
CA GLN A 228 -19.83 1.02 -7.18
C GLN A 228 -19.86 2.56 -7.32
N ALA A 229 -20.32 3.09 -8.47
CA ALA A 229 -20.67 4.50 -8.56
C ALA A 229 -21.76 4.84 -7.55
N GLN A 230 -21.61 5.97 -6.86
CA GLN A 230 -22.63 6.47 -5.93
C GLN A 230 -23.88 6.90 -6.69
N ASP A 231 -23.64 7.49 -7.86
CA ASP A 231 -24.65 7.91 -8.82
C ASP A 231 -24.12 7.59 -10.23
N GLN A 232 -24.88 6.81 -11.00
CA GLN A 232 -24.46 6.39 -12.35
C GLN A 232 -24.44 7.54 -13.35
N GLU A 233 -25.22 8.61 -13.10
CA GLU A 233 -25.33 9.75 -14.02
C GLU A 233 -24.24 10.79 -13.77
N THR A 234 -23.75 10.90 -12.53
CA THR A 234 -22.79 11.95 -12.15
C THR A 234 -21.40 11.44 -11.80
N THR A 235 -21.20 10.12 -11.69
CA THR A 235 -19.87 9.58 -11.37
C THR A 235 -19.00 9.63 -12.61
N ALA A 236 -18.09 10.60 -12.66
CA ALA A 236 -17.06 10.65 -13.70
C ALA A 236 -16.15 9.41 -13.66
N HIS A 237 -15.75 8.93 -14.83
CA HIS A 237 -14.91 7.76 -15.03
C HIS A 237 -13.82 8.04 -16.07
N ALA A 238 -12.66 7.44 -15.89
CA ALA A 238 -11.60 7.34 -16.88
C ALA A 238 -10.88 6.00 -16.74
N TYR A 239 -10.44 5.41 -17.85
CA TYR A 239 -9.44 4.34 -17.80
C TYR A 239 -8.10 4.87 -17.32
N ALA A 240 -7.34 4.04 -16.61
CA ALA A 240 -6.08 4.44 -16.02
C ALA A 240 -5.07 3.29 -15.99
N GLU A 241 -3.78 3.64 -15.98
CA GLU A 241 -2.67 2.71 -15.82
C GLU A 241 -1.99 2.88 -14.46
N PRO A 242 -1.45 1.80 -13.88
CA PRO A 242 -0.80 1.82 -12.57
C PRO A 242 0.52 2.59 -12.60
N LEU A 243 0.70 3.50 -11.63
CA LEU A 243 1.97 4.16 -11.37
C LEU A 243 2.75 3.38 -10.31
N THR A 244 3.87 2.80 -10.73
CA THR A 244 4.75 2.01 -9.87
C THR A 244 5.90 2.86 -9.37
N GLY A 245 6.12 2.86 -8.06
CA GLY A 245 7.23 3.57 -7.43
C GLY A 245 8.15 2.65 -6.63
N ILE A 246 9.28 3.22 -6.22
CA ILE A 246 10.28 2.56 -5.37
C ILE A 246 9.97 2.91 -3.92
N VAL A 247 9.99 1.89 -3.06
CA VAL A 247 9.80 2.05 -1.62
C VAL A 247 10.89 1.33 -0.85
N GLN A 248 11.12 1.74 0.38
CA GLN A 248 12.03 1.07 1.30
C GLN A 248 11.29 0.59 2.54
N TYR A 249 11.66 -0.59 3.01
CA TYR A 249 11.24 -1.09 4.32
C TYR A 249 12.29 -0.68 5.34
N PHE A 250 11.92 0.19 6.28
CA PHE A 250 12.83 0.74 7.26
C PHE A 250 12.40 0.40 8.68
N SER A 251 13.33 0.01 9.54
CA SER A 251 13.02 -0.42 10.91
C SER A 251 12.31 0.69 11.70
N LEU A 252 11.08 0.41 12.17
CA LEU A 252 10.35 1.34 13.03
C LEU A 252 11.13 1.63 14.33
N GLY A 253 11.80 0.61 14.88
CA GLY A 253 12.60 0.78 16.10
C GLY A 253 13.76 1.74 15.90
N GLU A 254 14.39 1.73 14.71
CA GLU A 254 15.46 2.65 14.39
C GLU A 254 14.96 4.08 14.17
N ILE A 255 13.83 4.25 13.48
CA ILE A 255 13.14 5.54 13.33
C ILE A 255 12.85 6.15 14.71
N LEU A 256 12.22 5.36 15.60
CA LEU A 256 11.83 5.82 16.93
C LEU A 256 13.04 6.18 17.81
N ARG A 257 14.18 5.49 17.65
CA ARG A 257 15.40 5.78 18.40
C ARG A 257 16.04 7.10 17.97
N LYS A 258 16.06 7.36 16.66
CA LYS A 258 16.74 8.54 16.08
C LYS A 258 15.83 9.78 15.98
N ASN A 259 14.53 9.65 16.16
CA ASN A 259 13.58 10.78 16.14
C ASN A 259 13.93 11.89 17.15
N THR A 260 14.51 11.56 18.30
CA THR A 260 14.93 12.55 19.31
C THR A 260 16.14 13.38 18.89
N GLU A 261 16.89 12.91 17.89
CA GLU A 261 18.14 13.52 17.41
C GLU A 261 17.97 14.17 16.03
N ALA A 262 16.75 14.12 15.48
CA ALA A 262 16.48 14.45 14.10
C ALA A 262 16.32 15.95 13.87
N GLU A 263 17.08 16.50 12.91
CA GLU A 263 16.71 17.75 12.25
C GLU A 263 15.39 17.57 11.49
N ASP A 264 14.57 18.62 11.45
CA ASP A 264 13.19 18.62 10.92
C ASP A 264 13.08 18.05 9.50
N ASP A 265 14.19 18.05 8.75
CA ASP A 265 14.22 17.63 7.35
C ASP A 265 14.51 16.14 7.09
N THR A 266 14.82 15.33 8.10
CA THR A 266 15.13 13.91 7.89
C THR A 266 13.89 13.00 7.92
N TRP A 267 13.99 11.77 7.39
CA TRP A 267 12.94 10.73 7.47
C TRP A 267 12.64 10.25 8.91
N HIS A 268 13.45 10.66 9.88
CA HIS A 268 13.18 10.44 11.30
C HIS A 268 12.03 11.30 11.82
N ASN A 269 11.71 12.41 11.15
CA ASN A 269 10.54 13.22 11.47
C ASN A 269 9.27 12.37 11.23
N LEU A 270 8.62 11.98 12.32
CA LEU A 270 7.49 11.04 12.29
C LEU A 270 6.32 11.55 11.43
N GLN A 271 6.15 12.86 11.29
CA GLN A 271 5.10 13.43 10.43
C GLN A 271 5.37 13.16 8.95
N LYS A 272 6.65 13.04 8.55
CA LYS A 272 7.02 12.69 7.18
C LYS A 272 6.66 11.25 6.84
N LEU A 273 6.40 10.37 7.81
CA LEU A 273 5.98 8.98 7.54
C LEU A 273 4.54 8.88 6.99
N LEU A 274 3.73 9.93 7.09
CA LEU A 274 2.35 9.92 6.61
C LEU A 274 2.29 9.83 5.10
N TRP A 275 1.62 8.79 4.63
CA TRP A 275 1.18 8.64 3.26
C TRP A 275 -0.17 9.32 3.08
N ILE A 276 -0.26 10.19 2.09
CA ILE A 276 -1.48 10.85 1.66
C ILE A 276 -1.69 10.61 0.18
N TYR A 277 -2.95 10.61 -0.28
CA TYR A 277 -3.24 10.63 -1.71
C TYR A 277 -3.54 12.06 -2.17
N HIS A 278 -3.22 12.37 -3.42
CA HIS A 278 -3.55 13.64 -4.03
C HIS A 278 -3.55 13.55 -5.56
N TRP A 279 -4.05 14.61 -6.20
CA TRP A 279 -3.97 14.84 -7.63
C TRP A 279 -2.86 15.86 -7.91
N PRO A 280 -1.61 15.46 -8.18
CA PRO A 280 -0.56 16.40 -8.59
C PRO A 280 -0.86 17.12 -9.90
N GLN A 281 -1.60 16.45 -10.79
CA GLN A 281 -2.05 16.91 -12.10
C GLN A 281 -3.46 16.36 -12.31
N ASP A 282 -4.21 16.94 -13.25
CA ASP A 282 -5.60 16.56 -13.50
C ASP A 282 -5.77 15.10 -13.97
N ASP A 283 -4.70 14.52 -14.53
CA ASP A 283 -4.64 13.16 -15.07
C ASP A 283 -3.80 12.19 -14.22
N ILE A 284 -3.29 12.62 -13.06
CA ILE A 284 -2.47 11.77 -12.20
C ILE A 284 -3.06 11.73 -10.80
N PHE A 285 -3.41 10.54 -10.33
CA PHE A 285 -3.77 10.27 -8.94
C PHE A 285 -2.70 9.44 -8.27
N ARG A 286 -2.06 9.95 -7.22
CA ARG A 286 -1.00 9.19 -6.55
C ARG A 286 -0.92 9.41 -5.06
N LEU A 287 -0.29 8.47 -4.40
CA LEU A 287 0.22 8.60 -3.06
C LEU A 287 1.49 9.44 -3.07
N LYS A 288 1.68 10.19 -1.99
CA LYS A 288 2.89 10.92 -1.68
C LYS A 288 3.22 10.74 -0.22
N GLN A 289 4.52 10.65 0.05
CA GLN A 289 5.08 10.84 1.38
C GLN A 289 5.95 12.10 1.37
N ASN A 290 6.00 12.85 2.46
CA ASN A 290 6.76 14.12 2.54
C ASN A 290 8.26 13.93 2.81
N CYS A 291 8.81 12.74 2.57
CA CYS A 291 10.23 12.45 2.70
C CYS A 291 10.99 13.12 1.55
N ILE A 292 11.43 14.35 1.80
CA ILE A 292 12.35 15.10 0.95
C ILE A 292 13.74 14.95 1.57
N ASN A 293 14.69 14.46 0.76
CA ASN A 293 16.13 14.28 1.01
C ASN A 293 16.52 13.10 1.92
N ALA A 294 17.12 12.08 1.30
CA ALA A 294 18.24 11.35 1.88
C ALA A 294 19.54 11.99 1.36
#